data_AF-A0A2P5FL82-F1
#
_entry.id   AF-A0A2P5FL82-F1
#
_cell.length_a   1.000
_cell.length_b   1.000
_cell.length_c   1.000
_cell.angle_alpha   90.00
_cell.angle_beta   90.00
_cell.angle_gamma   90.00
#
_symmetry.space_group_name_H-M   'P 1'
#
loop_
_entity.id
_entity.type
_entity.pdbx_description
1 polymer ?
#
loop_
_entity_poly.entity_id
_entity_poly.type
_entity_poly.pdbx_seq_one_letter_code
_entity_poly.pdbx_strand_id
1 'polypeptide(L)'
;MAMRKLLLLLKPFDIYPAWRSEGLSGVTNPQVLRYLENRLKVHKDAINFCQDVLQNKPVQWKAIFRNDLLHPIRNVDLVVTVGGDGTLLQASHFIDDSIPVLGVNSDPTQVQEVEEFSNEFDATRSTGHLCAATTNNFEQVLDSIIEGQGVPSQLSRMLIRVNSEQLSTYALNDILIAHPCPASVSRFSFRVKGNDQSVSPMVHCRSSGLRVSTAAGSTAAMLSAGGFPMPILSRDLQYMVREPISAGESSTHGLVKSDQSMDLMWFCKEGVIYIDGSHVCYSIKNGDTVEVSSKAPPLKVFLPHRLLPQTTAPLK
;
A
#
# COMPACT_ATOMS: atom_id res chain seq x y z
N MET A 1 26.90 8.62 1.18
CA MET A 1 27.62 7.40 0.80
C MET A 1 27.27 7.10 -0.65
N ALA A 2 28.23 6.75 -1.50
CA ALA A 2 27.94 6.37 -2.89
C ALA A 2 27.10 5.09 -2.89
N MET A 3 25.99 5.08 -3.64
CA MET A 3 25.12 3.91 -3.81
C MET A 3 25.91 2.78 -4.47
N ARG A 4 25.87 1.57 -3.91
CA ARG A 4 26.64 0.41 -4.39
C ARG A 4 25.76 -0.75 -4.79
N LYS A 5 24.66 -0.99 -4.07
CA LYS A 5 23.79 -2.16 -4.26
C LYS A 5 22.33 -1.77 -4.36
N LEU A 6 21.67 -2.27 -5.40
CA LEU A 6 20.26 -2.05 -5.69
C LEU A 6 19.53 -3.39 -5.81
N LEU A 7 18.33 -3.49 -5.25
CA LEU A 7 17.42 -4.60 -5.53
C LEU A 7 16.30 -4.14 -6.46
N LEU A 8 16.16 -4.80 -7.60
CA LEU A 8 15.06 -4.61 -8.52
C LEU A 8 13.95 -5.63 -8.20
N LEU A 9 12.85 -5.17 -7.63
CA LEU A 9 11.71 -6.00 -7.26
C LEU A 9 10.64 -5.95 -8.33
N LEU A 10 10.36 -7.10 -8.93
CA LEU A 10 9.50 -7.22 -10.11
C LEU A 10 8.11 -7.73 -9.76
N LYS A 11 7.08 -7.10 -10.34
CA LYS A 11 5.74 -7.70 -10.42
C LYS A 11 5.81 -8.94 -11.34
N PRO A 12 5.23 -10.08 -10.96
CA PRO A 12 5.21 -11.28 -11.79
C PRO A 12 4.23 -11.14 -12.95
N PHE A 13 4.33 -12.03 -13.91
CA PHE A 13 3.49 -12.05 -15.11
C PHE A 13 2.12 -12.71 -14.87
N ASP A 14 2.00 -13.59 -13.86
CA ASP A 14 0.86 -14.51 -13.69
C ASP A 14 -0.23 -13.97 -12.75
N ILE A 15 -0.73 -12.76 -13.00
CA ILE A 15 -1.55 -12.01 -12.01
C ILE A 15 -3.06 -12.10 -12.26
N TYR A 16 -3.52 -12.57 -13.42
CA TYR A 16 -4.95 -12.76 -13.60
C TYR A 16 -5.36 -14.14 -13.04
N PRO A 17 -6.40 -14.24 -12.17
CA PRO A 17 -6.87 -15.51 -11.62
C PRO A 17 -7.11 -16.59 -12.70
N ALA A 18 -7.51 -16.18 -13.90
CA ALA A 18 -7.68 -17.03 -15.08
C ALA A 18 -6.39 -17.80 -15.47
N TRP A 19 -5.21 -17.30 -15.11
CA TRP A 19 -3.93 -17.88 -15.53
C TRP A 19 -3.48 -19.07 -14.69
N ARG A 20 -4.03 -19.26 -13.48
CA ARG A 20 -3.53 -20.29 -12.54
C ARG A 20 -4.06 -21.70 -12.77
N SER A 21 -5.14 -21.87 -13.54
CA SER A 21 -5.76 -23.19 -13.76
C SER A 21 -5.94 -23.59 -15.22
N GLU A 22 -6.18 -22.65 -16.15
CA GLU A 22 -6.41 -22.98 -17.57
C GLU A 22 -5.53 -22.16 -18.54
N GLY A 23 -4.87 -21.09 -18.07
CA GLY A 23 -4.19 -20.14 -18.97
C GLY A 23 -5.20 -19.18 -19.61
N LEU A 24 -4.79 -18.50 -20.68
CA LEU A 24 -5.64 -17.54 -21.41
C LEU A 24 -6.91 -18.17 -22.03
N SER A 25 -7.05 -19.50 -22.03
CA SER A 25 -8.21 -20.22 -22.56
C SER A 25 -9.49 -20.07 -21.74
N GLY A 26 -9.40 -19.59 -20.49
CA GLY A 26 -10.58 -19.32 -19.65
C GLY A 26 -11.25 -17.95 -19.92
N VAL A 27 -10.63 -17.08 -20.71
CA VAL A 27 -11.19 -15.76 -21.05
C VAL A 27 -12.07 -15.90 -22.29
N THR A 28 -13.39 -15.83 -22.11
CA THR A 28 -14.37 -16.02 -23.19
C THR A 28 -14.51 -14.81 -24.12
N ASN A 29 -14.07 -13.62 -23.69
CA ASN A 29 -14.15 -12.38 -24.48
C ASN A 29 -12.81 -12.07 -25.19
N PRO A 30 -12.74 -12.14 -26.53
CA PRO A 30 -11.52 -11.89 -27.29
C PRO A 30 -10.94 -10.48 -27.15
N GLN A 31 -11.78 -9.46 -26.94
CA GLN A 31 -11.31 -8.09 -26.74
C GLN A 31 -10.58 -7.95 -25.41
N VAL A 32 -11.14 -8.54 -24.34
CA VAL A 32 -10.49 -8.62 -23.02
C VAL A 32 -9.18 -9.39 -23.13
N LEU A 33 -9.14 -10.50 -23.88
CA LEU A 33 -7.93 -11.27 -24.09
C LEU A 33 -6.79 -10.43 -24.70
N ARG A 34 -7.05 -9.78 -25.84
CA ARG A 34 -6.08 -8.90 -26.52
C ARG A 34 -5.60 -7.78 -25.61
N TYR A 35 -6.50 -7.24 -24.79
CA TYR A 35 -6.18 -6.20 -23.82
C TYR A 35 -5.24 -6.68 -22.72
N LEU A 36 -5.50 -7.87 -22.15
CA LEU A 36 -4.63 -8.50 -21.15
C LEU A 36 -3.24 -8.82 -21.71
N GLU A 37 -3.17 -9.29 -22.96
CA GLU A 37 -1.91 -9.52 -23.67
C GLU A 37 -1.12 -8.22 -23.87
N ASN A 38 -1.80 -7.12 -24.21
CA ASN A 38 -1.16 -5.81 -24.30
C ASN A 38 -0.59 -5.34 -22.96
N ARG A 39 -1.34 -5.44 -21.86
CA ARG A 39 -0.85 -5.08 -20.53
C ARG A 39 0.36 -5.91 -20.12
N LEU A 40 0.33 -7.23 -20.40
CA LEU A 40 1.47 -8.10 -20.16
C LEU A 40 2.70 -7.64 -20.95
N LYS A 41 2.52 -7.33 -22.24
CA LYS A 41 3.60 -6.86 -23.11
C LYS A 41 4.20 -5.56 -22.59
N VAL A 42 3.37 -4.54 -22.32
CA VAL A 42 3.82 -3.24 -21.79
C VAL A 42 4.58 -3.43 -20.47
N HIS A 43 4.09 -4.30 -19.58
CA HIS A 43 4.79 -4.60 -18.34
C HIS A 43 6.14 -5.28 -18.56
N LYS A 44 6.24 -6.25 -19.48
CA LYS A 44 7.51 -6.91 -19.86
C LYS A 44 8.50 -5.91 -20.45
N ASP A 45 8.04 -5.07 -21.37
CA ASP A 45 8.85 -4.04 -22.01
C ASP A 45 9.38 -3.05 -20.96
N ALA A 46 8.56 -2.67 -19.98
CA ALA A 46 8.98 -1.82 -18.87
C ALA A 46 10.03 -2.47 -17.96
N ILE A 47 9.93 -3.77 -17.68
CA ILE A 47 10.96 -4.52 -16.93
C ILE A 47 12.28 -4.52 -17.71
N ASN A 48 12.23 -4.89 -19.00
CA ASN A 48 13.42 -4.93 -19.85
C ASN A 48 14.09 -3.55 -19.92
N PHE A 49 13.30 -2.49 -20.16
CA PHE A 49 13.80 -1.12 -20.17
C PHE A 49 14.51 -0.75 -18.86
N CYS A 50 13.92 -1.06 -17.69
CA CYS A 50 14.55 -0.76 -16.41
C CYS A 50 15.86 -1.54 -16.21
N GLN A 51 15.91 -2.79 -16.66
CA GLN A 51 17.12 -3.61 -16.61
C GLN A 51 18.22 -3.07 -17.52
N ASP A 52 17.87 -2.66 -18.74
CA ASP A 52 18.82 -2.08 -19.71
C ASP A 52 19.40 -0.75 -19.20
N VAL A 53 18.57 0.11 -18.59
CA VAL A 53 19.06 1.32 -17.91
C VAL A 53 20.06 0.92 -16.81
N LEU A 54 19.72 -0.03 -15.95
CA LEU A 54 20.58 -0.46 -14.84
C LEU A 54 21.90 -1.10 -15.29
N GLN A 55 21.94 -1.80 -16.43
CA GLN A 55 23.18 -2.34 -17.00
C GLN A 55 24.21 -1.24 -17.32
N ASN A 56 23.74 -0.03 -17.63
CA ASN A 56 24.58 1.11 -17.98
C ASN A 56 24.91 2.01 -16.77
N LYS A 57 24.48 1.67 -15.55
CA LYS A 57 24.74 2.46 -14.35
C LYS A 57 25.87 1.85 -13.51
N PRO A 58 26.65 2.68 -12.77
CA PRO A 58 27.77 2.22 -11.95
C PRO A 58 27.32 1.63 -10.61
N VAL A 59 26.31 0.76 -10.61
CA VAL A 59 25.72 0.14 -9.40
C VAL A 59 25.56 -1.38 -9.59
N GLN A 60 25.83 -2.15 -8.55
CA GLN A 60 25.51 -3.58 -8.56
C GLN A 60 24.02 -3.76 -8.33
N TRP A 61 23.38 -4.62 -9.11
CA TRP A 61 21.95 -4.88 -8.95
C TRP A 61 21.59 -6.36 -9.11
N LYS A 62 20.46 -6.75 -8.51
CA LYS A 62 19.84 -8.06 -8.67
C LYS A 62 18.34 -7.89 -8.89
N ALA A 63 17.75 -8.69 -9.77
CA ALA A 63 16.30 -8.79 -9.93
C ALA A 63 15.72 -9.98 -9.15
N ILE A 64 14.56 -9.78 -8.54
CA ILE A 64 13.76 -10.80 -7.85
C ILE A 64 12.28 -10.51 -8.12
N PHE A 65 11.46 -11.53 -8.39
CA PHE A 65 10.01 -11.34 -8.42
C PHE A 65 9.45 -11.27 -7.00
N ARG A 66 8.47 -10.39 -6.78
CA ARG A 66 7.89 -10.17 -5.45
C ARG A 66 7.26 -11.43 -4.82
N ASN A 67 6.84 -12.41 -5.63
CA ASN A 67 6.33 -13.70 -5.11
C ASN A 67 7.44 -14.60 -4.55
N ASP A 68 8.70 -14.36 -4.95
CA ASP A 68 9.86 -15.11 -4.50
C ASP A 68 10.54 -14.46 -3.28
N LEU A 69 9.97 -13.36 -2.77
CA LEU A 69 10.41 -12.75 -1.52
C LEU A 69 9.96 -13.60 -0.33
N LEU A 70 10.91 -14.32 0.25
CA LEU A 70 10.70 -15.16 1.44
C LEU A 70 11.32 -14.57 2.71
N HIS A 71 12.27 -13.65 2.57
CA HIS A 71 13.06 -13.12 3.68
C HIS A 71 13.12 -11.59 3.63
N PRO A 72 13.30 -10.92 4.79
CA PRO A 72 13.50 -9.48 4.82
C PRO A 72 14.64 -9.03 3.91
N ILE A 73 14.43 -7.94 3.19
CA ILE A 73 15.41 -7.31 2.30
C ILE A 73 16.43 -6.58 3.19
N ARG A 74 17.71 -6.94 3.01
CA ARG A 74 18.84 -6.36 3.76
C ARG A 74 20.02 -6.15 2.82
N ASN A 75 20.99 -5.36 3.26
CA ASN A 75 22.28 -5.15 2.57
C ASN A 75 22.17 -4.56 1.14
N VAL A 76 21.18 -3.69 0.93
CA VAL A 76 21.02 -2.90 -0.30
C VAL A 76 20.82 -1.44 0.07
N ASP A 77 21.25 -0.53 -0.80
CA ASP A 77 21.17 0.90 -0.61
C ASP A 77 19.86 1.49 -1.18
N LEU A 78 19.20 0.76 -2.08
CA LEU A 78 17.95 1.13 -2.71
C LEU A 78 17.15 -0.11 -3.14
N VAL A 79 15.83 -0.08 -2.95
CA VAL A 79 14.91 -1.00 -3.62
C VAL A 79 14.16 -0.23 -4.71
N VAL A 80 14.19 -0.75 -5.94
CA VAL A 80 13.39 -0.24 -7.05
C VAL A 80 12.29 -1.25 -7.34
N THR A 81 11.03 -0.84 -7.26
CA THR A 81 9.90 -1.72 -7.59
C THR A 81 9.38 -1.43 -8.98
N VAL A 82 9.25 -2.44 -9.84
CA VAL A 82 8.67 -2.30 -11.19
C VAL A 82 7.30 -2.96 -11.21
N GLY A 83 6.24 -2.16 -11.29
CA GLY A 83 4.86 -2.61 -11.16
C GLY A 83 3.90 -1.45 -10.96
N GLY A 84 2.97 -1.58 -10.01
CA GLY A 84 2.17 -0.45 -9.52
C GLY A 84 2.35 -0.30 -8.00
N ASP A 85 1.46 0.45 -7.35
CA ASP A 85 1.53 0.66 -5.89
C ASP A 85 1.53 -0.66 -5.11
N GLY A 86 0.80 -1.68 -5.59
CA GLY A 86 0.78 -3.01 -4.96
C GLY A 86 2.16 -3.68 -4.85
N THR A 87 3.08 -3.43 -5.79
CA THR A 87 4.45 -3.95 -5.70
C THR A 87 5.28 -3.19 -4.66
N LEU A 88 5.06 -1.88 -4.54
CA LEU A 88 5.68 -1.05 -3.50
C LEU A 88 5.15 -1.41 -2.11
N LEU A 89 3.84 -1.62 -1.96
CA LEU A 89 3.22 -2.10 -0.72
C LEU A 89 3.85 -3.42 -0.28
N GLN A 90 3.95 -4.39 -1.19
CA GLN A 90 4.58 -5.66 -0.88
C GLN A 90 6.05 -5.50 -0.50
N ALA A 91 6.81 -4.62 -1.18
CA ALA A 91 8.18 -4.33 -0.79
C ALA A 91 8.24 -3.78 0.65
N SER A 92 7.34 -2.87 1.02
CA SER A 92 7.32 -2.24 2.35
C SER A 92 7.16 -3.20 3.52
N HIS A 93 6.63 -4.41 3.28
CA HIS A 93 6.47 -5.46 4.28
C HIS A 93 7.78 -6.20 4.59
N PHE A 94 8.77 -6.12 3.69
CA PHE A 94 10.06 -6.83 3.81
C PHE A 94 11.23 -5.90 4.10
N ILE A 95 11.01 -4.58 4.22
CA ILE A 95 12.06 -3.58 4.34
C ILE A 95 11.93 -2.84 5.68
N ASP A 96 13.07 -2.55 6.31
CA ASP A 96 13.15 -1.70 7.50
C ASP A 96 13.14 -0.20 7.15
N ASP A 97 13.43 0.67 8.12
CA ASP A 97 13.47 2.12 7.94
C ASP A 97 14.83 2.65 7.44
N SER A 98 15.80 1.76 7.20
CA SER A 98 17.13 2.13 6.72
C SER A 98 17.18 2.28 5.20
N ILE A 99 16.43 1.45 4.47
CA ILE A 99 16.51 1.32 3.01
C ILE A 99 15.38 2.12 2.32
N PRO A 100 15.70 3.08 1.42
CA PRO A 100 14.70 3.78 0.63
C PRO A 100 14.14 2.93 -0.51
N VAL A 101 12.93 3.29 -0.96
CA VAL A 101 12.20 2.62 -2.05
C VAL A 101 11.86 3.62 -3.16
N LEU A 102 12.07 3.22 -4.42
CA LEU A 102 11.61 3.93 -5.61
C LEU A 102 10.56 3.09 -6.35
N GLY A 103 9.35 3.62 -6.49
CA GLY A 103 8.31 2.99 -7.30
C GLY A 103 8.37 3.40 -8.78
N VAL A 104 8.44 2.42 -9.67
CA VAL A 104 8.32 2.57 -11.13
C VAL A 104 6.97 2.00 -11.57
N ASN A 105 6.06 2.87 -12.01
CA ASN A 105 4.80 2.46 -12.60
C ASN A 105 5.06 1.89 -14.00
N SER A 106 4.97 0.56 -14.12
CA SER A 106 5.28 -0.16 -15.36
C SER A 106 4.17 -0.10 -16.39
N ASP A 107 2.94 0.21 -15.97
CA ASP A 107 1.75 0.18 -16.83
C ASP A 107 0.78 1.31 -16.44
N PRO A 108 1.19 2.59 -16.59
CA PRO A 108 0.37 3.72 -16.20
C PRO A 108 -0.90 3.84 -17.05
N THR A 109 -1.99 4.32 -16.45
CA THR A 109 -3.24 4.62 -17.19
C THR A 109 -2.98 5.61 -18.33
N GLN A 110 -3.46 5.26 -19.52
CA GLN A 110 -3.38 6.10 -20.71
C GLN A 110 -4.73 6.76 -20.93
N VAL A 111 -4.78 8.10 -20.91
CA VAL A 111 -6.05 8.85 -20.96
C VAL A 111 -6.80 8.59 -22.25
N GLN A 112 -6.08 8.57 -23.38
CA GLN A 112 -6.68 8.33 -24.70
C GLN A 112 -7.34 6.95 -24.79
N GLU A 113 -6.69 5.92 -24.22
CA GLU A 113 -7.23 4.57 -24.19
C GLU A 113 -8.50 4.47 -23.34
N VAL A 114 -8.53 5.17 -22.20
CA VAL A 114 -9.74 5.22 -21.36
C VAL A 114 -10.89 5.92 -22.10
N GLU A 115 -10.62 7.05 -22.77
CA GLU A 115 -11.62 7.79 -23.54
C GLU A 115 -12.17 6.97 -24.72
N GLU A 116 -11.33 6.16 -25.38
CA GLU A 116 -11.72 5.35 -26.52
C GLU A 116 -12.52 4.10 -26.11
N PHE A 117 -12.13 3.42 -25.03
CA PHE A 117 -12.64 2.08 -24.71
C PHE A 117 -13.52 1.99 -23.44
N SER A 118 -13.81 3.08 -22.73
CA SER A 118 -14.55 3.04 -21.46
C SER A 118 -15.95 2.42 -21.54
N ASN A 119 -16.57 2.42 -22.73
CA ASN A 119 -17.89 1.84 -22.96
C ASN A 119 -17.84 0.34 -23.29
N GLU A 120 -16.66 -0.20 -23.60
CA GLU A 120 -16.47 -1.62 -23.95
C GLU A 120 -16.04 -2.43 -22.73
N PHE A 121 -15.09 -1.91 -21.94
CA PHE A 121 -14.56 -2.56 -20.75
C PHE A 121 -13.82 -1.57 -19.84
N ASP A 122 -13.36 -2.03 -18.68
CA ASP A 122 -12.50 -1.23 -17.81
C ASP A 122 -11.09 -1.06 -18.39
N ALA A 123 -10.91 0.01 -19.15
CA ALA A 123 -9.65 0.40 -19.78
C ALA A 123 -8.65 1.04 -18.80
N THR A 124 -9.01 1.26 -17.54
CA THR A 124 -8.12 1.93 -16.58
C THR A 124 -6.97 1.02 -16.16
N ARG A 125 -5.73 1.52 -16.28
CA ARG A 125 -4.52 0.79 -15.85
C ARG A 125 -4.07 1.24 -14.45
N SER A 126 -2.79 1.11 -14.13
CA SER A 126 -2.26 1.47 -12.82
C SER A 126 -2.18 3.00 -12.65
N THR A 127 -2.78 3.52 -11.57
CA THR A 127 -2.63 4.93 -11.19
C THR A 127 -1.22 5.27 -10.70
N GLY A 128 -0.54 4.31 -10.05
CA GLY A 128 0.81 4.47 -9.49
C GLY A 128 0.91 5.71 -8.60
N HIS A 129 0.04 5.82 -7.59
CA HIS A 129 -0.05 6.98 -6.72
C HIS A 129 1.28 7.25 -6.01
N LEU A 130 1.94 6.19 -5.51
CA LEU A 130 3.22 6.25 -4.79
C LEU A 130 4.44 6.11 -5.71
N CYS A 131 4.25 5.70 -6.97
CA CYS A 131 5.34 5.57 -7.93
C CYS A 131 5.85 6.96 -8.38
N ALA A 132 7.14 7.23 -8.18
CA ALA A 132 7.79 8.47 -8.64
C ALA A 132 8.28 8.41 -10.09
N ALA A 133 8.37 7.21 -10.67
CA ALA A 133 8.86 7.02 -12.02
C ALA A 133 7.92 6.17 -12.89
N THR A 134 8.09 6.29 -14.20
CA THR A 134 7.60 5.40 -15.25
C THR A 134 8.76 5.11 -16.21
N THR A 135 8.55 4.32 -17.25
CA THR A 135 9.55 4.13 -18.32
C THR A 135 9.99 5.45 -18.98
N ASN A 136 9.17 6.51 -18.91
CA ASN A 136 9.47 7.79 -19.56
C ASN A 136 10.52 8.62 -18.81
N ASN A 137 10.71 8.40 -17.51
CA ASN A 137 11.60 9.21 -16.68
C ASN A 137 12.46 8.41 -15.69
N PHE A 138 12.38 7.07 -15.70
CA PHE A 138 13.09 6.23 -14.75
C PHE A 138 14.60 6.48 -14.75
N GLU A 139 15.23 6.59 -15.92
CA GLU A 139 16.66 6.85 -16.01
C GLU A 139 17.05 8.17 -15.32
N GLN A 140 16.34 9.26 -15.62
CA GLN A 140 16.59 10.56 -15.02
C GLN A 140 16.40 10.54 -13.50
N VAL A 141 15.34 9.91 -13.01
CA VAL A 141 15.08 9.80 -11.56
C VAL A 141 16.15 8.96 -10.89
N LEU A 142 16.54 7.84 -11.50
CA LEU A 142 17.60 6.98 -10.96
C LEU A 142 18.94 7.70 -10.89
N ASP A 143 19.32 8.43 -11.93
CA ASP A 143 20.56 9.22 -11.96
C ASP A 143 20.59 10.27 -10.85
N SER A 144 19.48 11.00 -10.67
CA SER A 144 19.33 11.96 -9.56
C SER A 144 19.54 11.32 -8.18
N ILE A 145 19.08 10.07 -7.99
CA ILE A 145 19.25 9.35 -6.72
C ILE A 145 20.70 8.85 -6.57
N ILE A 146 21.32 8.33 -7.64
CA ILE A 146 22.72 7.87 -7.63
C ILE A 146 23.68 9.03 -7.32
N GLU A 147 23.41 10.21 -7.87
CA GLU A 147 24.16 11.45 -7.63
C GLU A 147 23.86 12.09 -6.27
N GLY A 148 22.94 11.52 -5.48
CA GLY A 148 22.57 11.99 -4.15
C GLY A 148 21.72 13.26 -4.13
N GLN A 149 21.11 13.63 -5.26
CA GLN A 149 20.21 14.79 -5.39
C GLN A 149 18.77 14.47 -4.96
N GLY A 150 18.36 13.19 -5.04
CA GLY A 150 17.06 12.75 -4.56
C GLY A 150 17.00 12.64 -3.02
N VAL A 151 15.98 13.24 -2.40
CA VAL A 151 15.70 13.08 -0.97
C VAL A 151 14.45 12.21 -0.77
N PRO A 152 14.55 11.04 -0.09
CA PRO A 152 13.38 10.22 0.19
C PRO A 152 12.53 10.85 1.30
N SER A 153 11.22 10.74 1.16
CA SER A 153 10.24 11.10 2.18
C SER A 153 10.02 9.96 3.18
N GLN A 154 9.63 10.30 4.41
CA GLN A 154 9.32 9.31 5.45
C GLN A 154 7.80 9.12 5.57
N LEU A 155 7.29 8.03 4.99
CA LEU A 155 5.88 7.67 5.12
C LEU A 155 5.63 6.95 6.45
N SER A 156 4.52 7.29 7.10
CA SER A 156 4.05 6.59 8.29
C SER A 156 3.64 5.16 7.95
N ARG A 157 3.99 4.22 8.83
CA ARG A 157 3.48 2.85 8.81
C ARG A 157 2.70 2.57 10.09
N MET A 158 1.76 1.64 9.99
CA MET A 158 0.93 1.21 11.10
C MET A 158 1.55 0.02 11.81
N LEU A 159 1.72 0.15 13.13
CA LEU A 159 2.04 -0.93 14.04
C LEU A 159 0.74 -1.59 14.51
N ILE A 160 0.70 -2.92 14.46
CA ILE A 160 -0.43 -3.71 14.96
C ILE A 160 0.07 -4.69 16.02
N ARG A 161 -0.63 -4.76 17.15
CA ARG A 161 -0.44 -5.82 18.16
C ARG A 161 -1.72 -6.60 18.34
N VAL A 162 -1.62 -7.91 18.48
CA VAL A 162 -2.72 -8.79 18.87
C VAL A 162 -2.36 -9.40 20.22
N ASN A 163 -3.21 -9.22 21.23
CA ASN A 163 -2.96 -9.69 22.60
C ASN A 163 -1.58 -9.26 23.14
N SER A 164 -1.20 -8.00 22.90
CA SER A 164 0.11 -7.40 23.22
C SER A 164 1.30 -7.89 22.39
N GLU A 165 1.15 -8.93 21.58
CA GLU A 165 2.18 -9.42 20.67
C GLU A 165 2.16 -8.63 19.36
N GLN A 166 3.32 -8.11 18.96
CA GLN A 166 3.46 -7.35 17.72
C GLN A 166 3.43 -8.27 16.50
N LEU A 167 2.63 -7.92 15.50
CA LEU A 167 2.64 -8.59 14.20
C LEU A 167 3.94 -8.27 13.44
N SER A 168 4.42 -9.21 12.63
CA SER A 168 5.66 -9.04 11.86
C SER A 168 5.56 -8.03 10.72
N THR A 169 4.34 -7.66 10.32
CA THR A 169 4.09 -6.78 9.18
C THR A 169 3.52 -5.44 9.63
N TYR A 170 4.07 -4.36 9.10
CA TYR A 170 3.50 -3.02 9.26
C TYR A 170 2.65 -2.66 8.04
N ALA A 171 1.48 -2.06 8.26
CA ALA A 171 0.63 -1.61 7.16
C ALA A 171 1.13 -0.26 6.61
N LEU A 172 1.28 -0.13 5.29
CA LEU A 172 1.59 1.14 4.66
C LEU A 172 0.32 1.90 4.26
N ASN A 173 -0.74 1.22 3.83
CA ASN A 173 -2.01 1.83 3.44
C ASN A 173 -3.07 1.71 4.53
N ASP A 174 -3.59 0.51 4.75
CA ASP A 174 -4.73 0.28 5.62
C ASP A 174 -4.76 -1.15 6.17
N ILE A 175 -5.45 -1.29 7.30
CA ILE A 175 -5.91 -2.56 7.80
C ILE A 175 -7.44 -2.61 7.76
N LEU A 176 -7.97 -3.81 7.48
CA LEU A 176 -9.39 -4.12 7.64
C LEU A 176 -9.54 -5.24 8.66
N ILE A 177 -10.20 -4.95 9.78
CA ILE A 177 -10.56 -5.92 10.81
C ILE A 177 -12.02 -6.29 10.59
N ALA A 178 -12.28 -7.52 10.14
CA ALA A 178 -13.62 -7.95 9.75
C ALA A 178 -13.83 -9.45 9.95
N HIS A 179 -15.09 -9.87 9.92
CA HIS A 179 -15.44 -11.27 9.76
C HIS A 179 -14.97 -11.77 8.36
N PRO A 180 -14.40 -12.98 8.23
CA PRO A 180 -13.90 -13.48 6.94
C PRO A 180 -15.00 -13.67 5.89
N CYS A 181 -16.20 -14.08 6.33
CA CYS A 181 -17.38 -14.09 5.46
C CYS A 181 -17.98 -12.68 5.36
N PRO A 182 -18.04 -12.06 4.16
CA PRO A 182 -18.59 -10.70 3.99
C PRO A 182 -20.09 -10.60 4.26
N ALA A 183 -20.81 -11.73 4.26
CA ALA A 183 -22.23 -11.79 4.59
C ALA A 183 -22.49 -11.90 6.11
N SER A 184 -21.44 -11.88 6.95
CA SER A 184 -21.55 -12.03 8.40
C SER A 184 -21.17 -10.74 9.14
N VAL A 185 -21.83 -10.50 10.26
CA VAL A 185 -21.64 -9.30 11.09
C VAL A 185 -20.34 -9.39 11.89
N SER A 186 -19.55 -8.32 11.85
CA SER A 186 -18.42 -8.08 12.75
C SER A 186 -18.93 -7.43 14.04
N ARG A 187 -18.56 -8.01 15.20
CA ARG A 187 -18.88 -7.46 16.52
C ARG A 187 -17.59 -7.13 17.23
N PHE A 188 -17.39 -5.86 17.54
CA PHE A 188 -16.18 -5.39 18.21
C PHE A 188 -16.49 -4.15 19.04
N SER A 189 -15.55 -3.75 19.89
CA SER A 189 -15.60 -2.47 20.57
C SER A 189 -14.24 -1.84 20.55
N PHE A 190 -14.16 -0.52 20.44
CA PHE A 190 -12.89 0.16 20.39
C PHE A 190 -12.92 1.49 21.13
N ARG A 191 -11.73 1.99 21.45
CA ARG A 191 -11.50 3.33 22.00
C ARG A 191 -10.13 3.83 21.57
N VAL A 192 -9.95 5.14 21.59
CA VAL A 192 -8.67 5.80 21.36
C VAL A 192 -8.08 6.19 22.72
N LYS A 193 -6.80 5.91 22.92
CA LYS A 193 -6.03 6.24 24.12
C LYS A 193 -4.91 7.21 23.77
N GLY A 194 -4.80 8.31 24.50
CA GLY A 194 -3.66 9.22 24.46
C GLY A 194 -2.56 8.81 25.42
N ASN A 195 -1.33 9.23 25.12
CA ASN A 195 -0.19 9.04 26.02
C ASN A 195 -0.36 9.76 27.38
N ASP A 196 -1.21 10.80 27.44
CA ASP A 196 -1.57 11.56 28.63
C ASP A 196 -2.62 10.87 29.53
N GLN A 197 -2.89 9.59 29.30
CA GLN A 197 -3.97 8.82 29.93
C GLN A 197 -5.38 9.32 29.57
N SER A 198 -5.53 10.23 28.60
CA SER A 198 -6.84 10.52 28.02
C SER A 198 -7.37 9.27 27.31
N VAL A 199 -8.65 8.95 27.52
CA VAL A 199 -9.29 7.79 26.92
C VAL A 199 -10.65 8.21 26.38
N SER A 200 -10.87 7.99 25.08
CA SER A 200 -12.18 8.23 24.49
C SER A 200 -13.23 7.28 25.08
N PRO A 201 -14.53 7.63 25.02
CA PRO A 201 -15.60 6.69 25.32
C PRO A 201 -15.45 5.39 24.51
N MET A 202 -15.86 4.28 25.11
CA MET A 202 -15.90 3.00 24.42
C MET A 202 -17.00 3.02 23.37
N VAL A 203 -16.68 2.67 22.13
CA VAL A 203 -17.63 2.55 21.03
C VAL A 203 -17.91 1.07 20.80
N HIS A 204 -19.19 0.68 20.84
CA HIS A 204 -19.62 -0.68 20.57
C HIS A 204 -20.19 -0.78 19.16
N CYS A 205 -19.66 -1.69 18.35
CA CYS A 205 -20.01 -1.78 16.93
C CYS A 205 -20.53 -3.16 16.54
N ARG A 206 -21.56 -3.13 15.70
CA ARG A 206 -21.99 -4.23 14.82
C ARG A 206 -21.97 -3.69 13.41
N SER A 207 -21.13 -4.24 12.55
CA SER A 207 -20.83 -3.65 11.24
C SER A 207 -20.22 -4.68 10.28
N SER A 208 -19.84 -4.29 9.07
CA SER A 208 -19.06 -5.15 8.16
C SER A 208 -17.55 -5.13 8.43
N GLY A 209 -17.11 -4.38 9.44
CA GLY A 209 -15.72 -4.32 9.91
C GLY A 209 -15.29 -2.91 10.31
N LEU A 210 -14.03 -2.80 10.73
CA LEU A 210 -13.32 -1.56 10.99
C LEU A 210 -12.15 -1.42 10.02
N ARG A 211 -12.09 -0.32 9.29
CA ARG A 211 -10.92 0.06 8.51
C ARG A 211 -10.11 1.09 9.28
N VAL A 212 -8.78 0.94 9.33
CA VAL A 212 -7.86 1.98 9.81
C VAL A 212 -6.82 2.21 8.72
N SER A 213 -6.50 3.46 8.41
CA SER A 213 -5.59 3.81 7.32
C SER A 213 -4.57 4.86 7.73
N THR A 214 -3.37 4.76 7.17
CA THR A 214 -2.34 5.81 7.24
C THR A 214 -2.65 6.94 6.25
N ALA A 215 -1.80 7.95 6.19
CA ALA A 215 -1.87 8.97 5.15
C ALA A 215 -1.75 8.41 3.72
N ALA A 216 -0.88 7.43 3.49
CA ALA A 216 -0.67 6.83 2.18
C ALA A 216 -1.89 6.05 1.69
N GLY A 217 -2.64 5.41 2.59
CA GLY A 217 -3.88 4.71 2.25
C GLY A 217 -5.14 5.59 2.23
N SER A 218 -5.03 6.86 2.66
CA SER A 218 -6.19 7.76 2.78
C SER A 218 -6.89 8.08 1.45
N THR A 219 -6.18 7.96 0.33
CA THR A 219 -6.69 8.15 -1.04
C THR A 219 -7.13 6.85 -1.71
N ALA A 220 -6.95 5.71 -1.04
CA ALA A 220 -7.30 4.38 -1.54
C ALA A 220 -8.64 3.90 -0.94
N ALA A 221 -8.68 2.70 -0.37
CA ALA A 221 -9.91 2.10 0.16
C ALA A 221 -10.57 2.92 1.29
N MET A 222 -9.81 3.79 1.99
CA MET A 222 -10.36 4.72 2.97
C MET A 222 -11.22 5.80 2.30
N LEU A 223 -10.75 6.41 1.20
CA LEU A 223 -11.51 7.41 0.46
C LEU A 223 -12.80 6.79 -0.11
N SER A 224 -12.71 5.60 -0.69
CA SER A 224 -13.89 4.88 -1.22
C SER A 224 -14.92 4.54 -0.15
N ALA A 225 -14.52 4.43 1.12
CA ALA A 225 -15.43 4.17 2.22
C ALA A 225 -16.16 5.43 2.72
N GLY A 226 -15.78 6.62 2.24
CA GLY A 226 -16.31 7.91 2.70
C GLY A 226 -15.35 8.67 3.62
N GLY A 227 -14.12 8.19 3.79
CA GLY A 227 -13.05 8.93 4.48
C GLY A 227 -12.57 10.15 3.69
N PHE A 228 -11.53 10.81 4.19
CA PHE A 228 -10.93 11.98 3.54
C PHE A 228 -9.43 11.79 3.25
N PRO A 229 -8.89 12.44 2.21
CA PRO A 229 -7.45 12.46 1.95
C PRO A 229 -6.70 13.16 3.09
N MET A 230 -5.56 12.59 3.50
CA MET A 230 -4.66 13.20 4.49
C MET A 230 -3.38 13.70 3.82
N PRO A 231 -2.69 14.71 4.39
CA PRO A 231 -1.35 15.08 3.94
C PRO A 231 -0.44 13.84 3.96
N ILE A 232 0.24 13.54 2.85
CA ILE A 232 0.97 12.28 2.65
C ILE A 232 2.03 11.99 3.73
N LEU A 233 2.58 13.04 4.36
CA LEU A 233 3.58 12.95 5.43
C LEU A 233 2.98 12.95 6.85
N SER A 234 1.64 12.97 6.98
CA SER A 234 0.98 12.90 8.28
C SER A 234 1.28 11.57 8.98
N ARG A 235 1.50 11.66 10.29
CA ARG A 235 1.64 10.50 11.18
C ARG A 235 0.34 10.12 11.88
N ASP A 236 -0.73 10.87 11.67
CA ASP A 236 -2.05 10.49 12.14
C ASP A 236 -2.56 9.29 11.34
N LEU A 237 -3.46 8.53 11.95
CA LEU A 237 -4.25 7.51 11.29
C LEU A 237 -5.71 7.98 11.19
N GLN A 238 -6.44 7.42 10.25
CA GLN A 238 -7.87 7.61 10.09
C GLN A 238 -8.57 6.27 10.28
N TYR A 239 -9.68 6.22 11.01
CA TYR A 239 -10.45 4.98 11.17
C TYR A 239 -11.89 5.17 10.70
N MET A 240 -12.49 4.13 10.14
CA MET A 240 -13.87 4.13 9.67
C MET A 240 -14.53 2.78 9.90
N VAL A 241 -15.64 2.78 10.65
CA VAL A 241 -16.54 1.64 10.82
C VAL A 241 -17.37 1.50 9.55
N ARG A 242 -17.29 0.33 8.90
CA ARG A 242 -18.01 0.06 7.65
C ARG A 242 -19.43 -0.41 7.91
N GLU A 243 -20.42 0.25 7.33
CA GLU A 243 -21.84 -0.16 7.37
C GLU A 243 -22.37 -0.46 8.80
N PRO A 244 -22.29 0.51 9.73
CA PRO A 244 -22.72 0.30 11.12
C PRO A 244 -24.23 0.08 11.22
N ILE A 245 -24.65 -0.94 11.98
CA ILE A 245 -26.08 -1.33 12.11
C ILE A 245 -26.87 -0.38 13.04
N SER A 246 -26.23 0.27 14.02
CA SER A 246 -26.85 1.24 14.95
C SER A 246 -25.78 1.96 15.78
N ALA A 247 -24.86 2.67 15.13
CA ALA A 247 -23.85 3.46 15.85
C ALA A 247 -24.28 4.93 15.88
N GLY A 248 -24.16 5.61 17.03
CA GLY A 248 -24.33 7.06 17.08
C GLY A 248 -23.38 7.73 16.08
N GLU A 249 -23.90 8.60 15.23
CA GLU A 249 -23.22 9.12 14.02
C GLU A 249 -21.83 9.73 14.29
N SER A 250 -21.59 10.25 15.50
CA SER A 250 -20.34 10.91 15.87
C SER A 250 -19.16 9.96 16.17
N SER A 251 -19.35 8.64 16.19
CA SER A 251 -18.32 7.71 16.69
C SER A 251 -17.82 6.67 15.68
N THR A 252 -18.28 6.72 14.42
CA THR A 252 -17.98 5.72 13.39
C THR A 252 -16.82 6.08 12.47
N HIS A 253 -16.35 7.32 12.52
CA HIS A 253 -15.23 7.82 11.73
C HIS A 253 -14.44 8.83 12.56
N GLY A 254 -13.11 8.81 12.45
CA GLY A 254 -12.28 9.75 13.19
C GLY A 254 -10.80 9.57 12.92
N LEU A 255 -10.00 10.27 13.74
CA LEU A 255 -8.55 10.25 13.68
C LEU A 255 -7.97 9.60 14.94
N VAL A 256 -6.83 8.93 14.76
CA VAL A 256 -5.91 8.54 15.84
C VAL A 256 -4.66 9.36 15.65
N LYS A 257 -4.37 10.26 16.59
CA LYS A 257 -3.19 11.13 16.52
C LYS A 257 -1.90 10.34 16.69
N SER A 258 -0.79 10.91 16.21
CA SER A 258 0.52 10.23 16.26
C SER A 258 1.02 9.83 17.65
N ASP A 259 0.50 10.46 18.71
CA ASP A 259 0.75 10.17 20.12
C ASP A 259 -0.34 9.30 20.77
N GLN A 260 -1.30 8.80 19.98
CA GLN A 260 -2.41 7.97 20.42
C GLN A 260 -2.27 6.53 19.91
N SER A 261 -3.01 5.62 20.53
CA SER A 261 -3.30 4.27 20.03
C SER A 261 -4.81 4.02 20.01
N MET A 262 -5.22 3.09 19.16
CA MET A 262 -6.58 2.55 19.15
C MET A 262 -6.55 1.13 19.69
N ASP A 263 -7.36 0.88 20.71
CA ASP A 263 -7.55 -0.44 21.29
C ASP A 263 -8.90 -0.98 20.86
N LEU A 264 -8.92 -2.18 20.31
CA LEU A 264 -10.10 -2.91 19.86
C LEU A 264 -10.20 -4.25 20.58
N MET A 265 -11.42 -4.65 20.93
CA MET A 265 -11.77 -5.97 21.46
C MET A 265 -12.73 -6.66 20.50
N TRP A 266 -12.43 -7.89 20.12
CA TRP A 266 -13.21 -8.67 19.16
C TRP A 266 -14.18 -9.64 19.85
N PHE A 267 -15.43 -9.72 19.38
CA PHE A 267 -16.50 -10.52 20.00
C PHE A 267 -17.09 -11.62 19.10
N CYS A 268 -16.61 -11.76 17.86
CA CYS A 268 -17.05 -12.88 16.99
C CYS A 268 -16.15 -14.10 17.18
N LYS A 269 -16.68 -15.29 16.89
CA LYS A 269 -15.91 -16.56 16.94
C LYS A 269 -14.68 -16.50 16.04
N GLU A 270 -14.84 -15.94 14.86
CA GLU A 270 -13.83 -15.79 13.83
C GLU A 270 -13.71 -14.33 13.44
N GLY A 271 -12.51 -13.88 13.14
CA GLY A 271 -12.19 -12.57 12.60
C GLY A 271 -10.84 -12.62 11.89
N VAL A 272 -10.61 -11.66 11.02
CA VAL A 272 -9.37 -11.53 10.26
C VAL A 272 -8.96 -10.07 10.21
N ILE A 273 -7.67 -9.82 10.43
CA ILE A 273 -7.00 -8.55 10.14
C ILE A 273 -6.34 -8.70 8.78
N TYR A 274 -6.81 -7.96 7.79
CA TYR A 274 -6.19 -7.84 6.48
C TYR A 274 -5.26 -6.63 6.46
N ILE A 275 -4.04 -6.78 5.96
CA ILE A 275 -3.03 -5.71 5.89
C ILE A 275 -2.71 -5.41 4.43
N ASP A 276 -2.93 -4.17 4.01
CA ASP A 276 -2.65 -3.66 2.65
C ASP A 276 -3.24 -4.52 1.52
N GLY A 277 -4.41 -5.11 1.76
CA GLY A 277 -5.10 -6.01 0.84
C GLY A 277 -5.30 -7.41 1.40
N SER A 278 -5.60 -8.38 0.53
CA SER A 278 -6.01 -9.74 0.94
C SER A 278 -4.85 -10.72 1.17
N HIS A 279 -3.62 -10.36 0.77
CA HIS A 279 -2.50 -11.29 0.75
C HIS A 279 -1.82 -11.50 2.10
N VAL A 280 -1.85 -10.48 2.97
CA VAL A 280 -1.31 -10.57 4.33
C VAL A 280 -2.48 -10.50 5.29
N CYS A 281 -2.72 -11.59 6.01
CA CYS A 281 -3.84 -11.68 6.95
C CYS A 281 -3.48 -12.43 8.23
N TYR A 282 -4.11 -12.03 9.33
CA TYR A 282 -3.94 -12.64 10.64
C TYR A 282 -5.31 -12.95 11.23
N SER A 283 -5.52 -14.21 11.62
CA SER A 283 -6.77 -14.62 12.27
C SER A 283 -6.83 -14.13 13.71
N ILE A 284 -8.01 -13.68 14.11
CA ILE A 284 -8.37 -13.35 15.49
C ILE A 284 -9.65 -14.10 15.87
N LYS A 285 -9.86 -14.29 17.16
CA LYS A 285 -11.01 -15.02 17.72
C LYS A 285 -11.64 -14.23 18.86
N ASN A 286 -12.78 -14.71 19.33
CA ASN A 286 -13.54 -14.07 20.39
C ASN A 286 -12.65 -13.84 21.63
N GLY A 287 -12.64 -12.60 22.13
CA GLY A 287 -11.87 -12.16 23.28
C GLY A 287 -10.49 -11.59 22.94
N ASP A 288 -10.02 -11.73 21.69
CA ASP A 288 -8.75 -11.12 21.28
C ASP A 288 -8.81 -9.60 21.31
N THR A 289 -7.68 -9.00 21.65
CA THR A 289 -7.47 -7.55 21.68
C THR A 289 -6.51 -7.14 20.57
N VAL A 290 -6.81 -6.04 19.89
CA VAL A 290 -5.99 -5.49 18.82
C VAL A 290 -5.63 -4.05 19.17
N GLU A 291 -4.34 -3.75 19.23
CA GLU A 291 -3.83 -2.37 19.37
C GLU A 291 -3.30 -1.90 18.00
N VAL A 292 -3.65 -0.67 17.64
CA VAL A 292 -3.24 -0.03 16.39
C VAL A 292 -2.62 1.34 16.70
N SER A 293 -1.42 1.61 16.16
CA SER A 293 -0.76 2.92 16.29
C SER A 293 0.15 3.25 15.10
N SER A 294 0.55 4.50 14.95
CA SER A 294 1.54 4.93 13.94
C SER A 294 2.98 4.88 14.44
N LYS A 295 3.26 4.06 15.46
CA LYS A 295 4.58 3.93 16.10
C LYS A 295 5.54 2.97 15.36
N ALA A 296 5.16 2.44 14.20
CA ALA A 296 6.07 1.61 13.40
C ALA A 296 7.21 2.47 12.82
N PRO A 297 8.40 1.89 12.59
CA PRO A 297 9.47 2.58 11.87
C PRO A 297 8.96 3.08 10.51
N PRO A 298 9.23 4.33 10.11
CA PRO A 298 8.71 4.88 8.85
C PRO A 298 9.31 4.18 7.63
N LEU A 299 8.63 4.26 6.49
CA LEU A 299 9.18 3.83 5.20
C LEU A 299 9.81 5.02 4.48
N LYS A 300 11.06 4.88 4.04
CA LYS A 300 11.70 5.87 3.17
C LYS A 300 11.27 5.63 1.72
N VAL A 301 10.65 6.61 1.08
CA VAL A 301 10.13 6.49 -0.29
C VAL A 301 10.46 7.73 -1.10
N PHE A 302 10.94 7.54 -2.33
CA PHE A 302 10.98 8.61 -3.33
C PHE A 302 9.57 8.80 -3.88
N LEU A 303 8.95 9.94 -3.54
CA LEU A 303 7.59 10.27 -3.94
C LEU A 303 7.56 11.09 -5.24
N PRO A 304 6.50 10.96 -6.06
CA PRO A 304 6.30 11.84 -7.20
C PRO A 304 6.12 13.29 -6.75
N HIS A 305 6.64 14.24 -7.54
CA HIS A 305 6.62 15.68 -7.20
C HIS A 305 5.24 16.22 -6.84
N ARG A 306 4.17 15.68 -7.45
CA ARG A 306 2.77 16.07 -7.17
C ARG A 306 2.32 15.84 -5.72
N LEU A 307 2.97 14.93 -4.98
CA LEU A 307 2.64 14.61 -3.59
C LEU A 307 3.50 15.37 -2.59
N LEU A 308 4.59 15.99 -3.04
CA LEU A 308 5.46 16.78 -2.17
C LEU A 308 4.80 18.14 -1.92
N PRO A 309 4.93 18.70 -0.70
CA PRO A 309 4.53 20.08 -0.45
C PRO A 309 5.25 20.99 -1.45
N GLN A 310 4.52 21.81 -2.19
CA GLN A 310 5.15 22.83 -3.02
C GLN A 310 5.88 23.79 -2.08
N THR A 311 7.22 23.79 -2.11
CA THR A 311 8.00 24.86 -1.49
C THR A 311 7.62 26.14 -2.20
N THR A 312 6.80 26.96 -1.56
CA THR A 312 6.66 28.36 -1.93
C THR A 312 8.03 29.01 -1.72
N ALA A 313 8.76 29.24 -2.81
CA ALA A 313 9.92 30.12 -2.76
C ALA A 313 9.43 31.46 -2.19
N PRO A 314 10.10 32.06 -1.18
CA PRO A 314 9.74 33.39 -0.74
C PRO A 314 9.88 34.32 -1.96
N LEU A 315 8.79 35.02 -2.28
CA LEU A 315 8.83 36.14 -3.21
C LEU A 315 9.93 37.09 -2.73
N LYS A 316 10.88 37.35 -3.64
CA LYS A 316 12.05 38.21 -3.42
C LYS A 316 11.69 39.56 -2.81
#